data_AF-J5H632-F1
#
_entry.id   AF-J5H632-F1
#
_cell.length_a   1.000
_cell.length_b   1.000
_cell.length_c   1.000
_cell.angle_alpha   90.00
_cell.angle_beta   90.00
_cell.angle_gamma   90.00
#
_symmetry.space_group_name_H-M   'P 1'
#
loop_
_entity.id
_entity.type
_entity.pdbx_description
1 polymer ?
#
loop_
_entity_poly.entity_id
_entity_poly.type
_entity_poly.pdbx_seq_one_letter_code
_entity_poly.pdbx_strand_id
1 'polypeptide(L)'
;MVENIINQISPSDVNSINTLSLAYIGDSVWEMYVRNFVIFKNKHSKVNKLHHISTGLVKAKSQAQMVKDLKDNDIIDEKMWDVVLRGRNSASNPPKNADIQDYNYATGFEALIGYLYIIKDFAKLDEIASFCLYDK
;
A
#
# COMPACT_ATOMS: atom_id res chain seq x y z
N MET A 1 -8.49 17.61 -7.40
CA MET A 1 -8.23 17.46 -8.86
C MET A 1 -8.39 16.01 -9.33
N VAL A 2 -8.04 14.99 -8.53
CA VAL A 2 -8.24 13.56 -8.88
C VAL A 2 -9.67 13.06 -8.60
N GLU A 3 -10.39 13.67 -7.66
CA GLU A 3 -11.77 13.27 -7.29
C GLU A 3 -12.74 13.25 -8.48
N ASN A 4 -12.62 14.19 -9.43
CA ASN A 4 -13.47 14.24 -10.62
C ASN A 4 -13.29 13.03 -11.56
N ILE A 5 -12.11 12.40 -11.54
CA ILE A 5 -11.82 11.19 -12.34
C ILE A 5 -12.38 9.96 -11.62
N ILE A 6 -12.16 9.84 -10.31
CA ILE A 6 -12.62 8.69 -9.52
C ILE A 6 -14.15 8.70 -9.34
N ASN A 7 -14.78 9.88 -9.31
CA ASN A 7 -16.24 10.02 -9.26
C ASN A 7 -16.96 9.44 -10.49
N GLN A 8 -16.24 9.16 -11.59
CA GLN A 8 -16.80 8.50 -12.77
C GLN A 8 -16.75 6.96 -12.69
N ILE A 9 -16.05 6.40 -11.69
CA ILE A 9 -15.92 4.95 -11.50
C ILE A 9 -17.07 4.49 -10.61
N SER A 10 -17.89 3.55 -11.08
CA SER A 10 -18.99 3.02 -10.27
C SER A 10 -18.45 2.07 -9.18
N PRO A 11 -19.07 2.01 -7.98
CA PRO A 11 -18.70 1.05 -6.94
C PRO A 11 -18.75 -0.42 -7.41
N SER A 12 -19.64 -0.75 -8.35
CA SER A 12 -19.74 -2.08 -8.96
C SER A 12 -18.52 -2.43 -9.84
N ASP A 13 -17.87 -1.44 -10.43
CA ASP A 13 -16.68 -1.68 -11.26
C ASP A 13 -15.46 -2.01 -10.40
N VAL A 14 -15.42 -1.59 -9.14
CA VAL A 14 -14.22 -1.76 -8.29
C VAL A 14 -13.89 -3.24 -8.06
N ASN A 15 -14.90 -4.09 -7.93
CA ASN A 15 -14.70 -5.53 -7.78
C ASN A 15 -14.25 -6.22 -9.08
N SER A 16 -14.43 -5.57 -10.24
CA SER A 16 -13.99 -6.08 -11.55
C SER A 16 -12.60 -5.56 -11.97
N ILE A 17 -12.06 -4.58 -11.25
CA ILE A 17 -10.70 -4.09 -11.48
C ILE A 17 -9.70 -5.22 -11.22
N ASN A 18 -8.79 -5.41 -12.18
CA ASN A 18 -7.70 -6.36 -12.06
C ASN A 18 -6.81 -6.02 -10.84
N THR A 19 -6.44 -7.03 -10.06
CA THR A 19 -5.70 -6.82 -8.81
C THR A 19 -4.32 -6.18 -9.02
N LEU A 20 -3.64 -6.44 -10.15
CA LEU A 20 -2.39 -5.75 -10.48
C LEU A 20 -2.61 -4.27 -10.80
N SER A 21 -3.77 -3.90 -11.36
CA SER A 21 -4.13 -2.50 -11.54
C SER A 21 -4.40 -1.80 -10.22
N LEU A 22 -4.99 -2.51 -9.24
CA LEU A 22 -5.11 -2.00 -7.86
C LEU A 22 -3.72 -1.80 -7.23
N ALA A 23 -2.82 -2.78 -7.36
CA ALA A 23 -1.45 -2.65 -6.87
C ALA A 23 -0.72 -1.46 -7.50
N TYR A 24 -0.87 -1.28 -8.82
CA TYR A 24 -0.26 -0.17 -9.54
C TYR A 24 -0.61 1.21 -8.99
N ILE A 25 -1.90 1.48 -8.71
CA ILE A 25 -2.30 2.76 -8.11
C ILE A 25 -1.95 2.80 -6.61
N GLY A 26 -2.05 1.67 -5.92
CA GLY A 26 -1.75 1.55 -4.51
C GLY A 26 -0.30 1.86 -4.14
N ASP A 27 0.66 1.46 -4.98
CA ASP A 27 2.08 1.82 -4.83
C ASP A 27 2.27 3.35 -4.78
N SER A 28 1.62 4.07 -5.71
CA SER A 28 1.68 5.54 -5.75
C SER A 28 1.01 6.20 -4.53
N VAL A 29 -0.12 5.66 -4.08
CA VAL A 29 -0.82 6.16 -2.88
C VAL A 29 0.03 5.92 -1.63
N TRP A 30 0.62 4.74 -1.48
CA TRP A 30 1.47 4.41 -0.33
C TRP A 30 2.76 5.25 -0.30
N GLU A 31 3.41 5.43 -1.46
CA GLU A 31 4.58 6.30 -1.59
C GLU A 31 4.28 7.73 -1.10
N MET A 32 3.07 8.25 -1.36
CA MET A 32 2.64 9.56 -0.86
C MET A 32 2.53 9.58 0.68
N TYR A 33 1.90 8.57 1.29
CA TYR A 33 1.83 8.45 2.75
C TYR A 33 3.23 8.41 3.38
N VAL A 34 4.12 7.58 2.82
CA VAL A 34 5.50 7.45 3.30
C VAL A 34 6.27 8.75 3.15
N ARG A 35 6.22 9.42 1.99
CA ARG A 35 6.93 10.69 1.79
C ARG A 35 6.44 11.78 2.73
N ASN A 36 5.12 11.90 2.92
CA ASN A 36 4.55 12.84 3.87
C ASN A 36 5.05 12.57 5.29
N PHE A 37 4.95 11.32 5.75
CA PHE A 37 5.48 10.89 7.05
C PHE A 37 6.96 11.26 7.22
N VAL A 38 7.80 10.89 6.25
CA VAL A 38 9.25 11.13 6.31
C VAL A 38 9.58 12.63 6.34
N ILE A 39 8.89 13.45 5.53
CA ILE A 39 9.04 14.91 5.54
C ILE A 39 8.68 15.49 6.91
N PHE A 40 7.53 15.11 7.47
CA PHE A 40 7.06 15.65 8.75
C PHE A 40 7.94 15.22 9.93
N LYS A 41 8.49 14.00 9.91
CA LYS A 41 9.43 13.51 10.93
C LYS A 41 10.85 14.06 10.76
N ASN A 42 11.23 14.53 9.57
CA ASN A 42 12.60 14.93 9.24
C ASN A 42 12.68 16.32 8.57
N LYS A 43 11.91 17.31 9.07
CA LYS A 43 11.67 18.62 8.43
C LYS A 43 12.90 19.38 7.94
N HIS A 44 14.05 19.23 8.60
CA HIS A 44 15.30 19.93 8.27
C HIS A 44 16.33 19.06 7.55
N SER A 45 15.97 17.84 7.14
CA SER A 45 16.87 16.93 6.45
C SER A 45 16.95 17.20 4.94
N LYS A 46 18.10 16.91 4.34
CA LYS A 46 18.30 16.99 2.89
C LYS A 46 17.48 15.90 2.16
N VAL A 47 17.06 16.19 0.93
CA VAL A 47 16.27 15.27 0.08
C VAL A 47 16.88 13.88 -0.03
N ASN A 48 18.20 13.76 -0.19
CA ASN A 48 18.88 12.45 -0.26
C ASN A 48 18.63 11.59 0.98
N LYS A 49 18.60 12.20 2.17
CA LYS A 49 18.30 11.49 3.42
C LYS A 49 16.83 11.09 3.46
N LEU A 50 15.91 11.96 3.03
CA LEU A 50 14.48 11.64 2.95
C LEU A 50 14.25 10.45 2.01
N HIS A 51 14.85 10.48 0.82
CA HIS A 51 14.77 9.38 -0.15
C HIS A 51 15.27 8.05 0.44
N HIS A 52 16.43 8.05 1.11
CA HIS A 52 16.96 6.85 1.75
C HIS A 52 16.02 6.27 2.83
N ILE A 53 15.34 7.12 3.59
CA ILE A 53 14.36 6.66 4.59
C ILE A 53 13.11 6.11 3.88
N SER A 54 12.59 6.83 2.89
CA SER A 54 11.42 6.41 2.11
C SER A 54 11.64 5.05 1.43
N THR A 55 12.78 4.84 0.78
CA THR A 55 13.09 3.56 0.10
C THR A 55 13.13 2.39 1.09
N GLY A 56 13.55 2.63 2.33
CA GLY A 56 13.51 1.64 3.40
C GLY A 56 12.09 1.24 3.80
N LEU A 57 11.11 2.13 3.68
CA LEU A 57 9.71 1.89 4.06
C LEU A 57 8.87 1.30 2.90
N VAL A 58 9.21 1.63 1.66
CA VAL A 58 8.46 1.18 0.46
C VAL A 58 9.08 -0.03 -0.24
N LYS A 59 10.21 -0.57 0.25
CA LYS A 59 10.74 -1.84 -0.27
C LYS A 59 9.80 -3.00 0.03
N ALA A 60 9.79 -4.01 -0.86
CA ALA A 60 8.92 -5.18 -0.77
C ALA A 60 8.92 -5.86 0.61
N LYS A 61 10.11 -6.12 1.18
CA LYS A 61 10.24 -6.71 2.51
C LYS A 61 9.52 -5.92 3.62
N SER A 62 9.57 -4.59 3.56
CA SER A 62 8.91 -3.74 4.56
C SER A 62 7.40 -3.80 4.40
N GLN A 63 6.90 -3.70 3.16
CA GLN A 63 5.48 -3.79 2.88
C GLN A 63 4.90 -5.17 3.21
N ALA A 64 5.64 -6.25 2.92
CA ALA A 64 5.27 -7.60 3.26
C ALA A 64 5.16 -7.83 4.78
N GLN A 65 6.05 -7.20 5.56
CA GLN A 65 5.94 -7.23 7.02
C GLN A 65 4.73 -6.43 7.49
N MET A 66 4.55 -5.21 6.98
CA MET A 66 3.43 -4.34 7.34
C MET A 66 2.08 -5.03 7.15
N VAL A 67 1.86 -5.68 6.01
CA VAL A 67 0.56 -6.33 5.75
C VAL A 67 0.29 -7.56 6.64
N LYS A 68 1.35 -8.26 7.05
CA LYS A 68 1.25 -9.34 8.04
C LYS A 68 0.92 -8.77 9.41
N ASP A 69 1.62 -7.72 9.83
CA ASP A 69 1.37 -7.05 11.11
C ASP A 69 -0.07 -6.49 11.18
N LEU A 70 -0.59 -5.93 10.08
CA LEU A 70 -1.99 -5.48 10.00
C LEU A 70 -2.99 -6.62 10.21
N LYS A 71 -2.71 -7.80 9.64
CA LYS A 71 -3.55 -8.99 9.81
C LYS A 71 -3.45 -9.55 11.23
N ASP A 72 -2.24 -9.65 11.77
CA ASP A 72 -1.99 -10.23 13.09
C ASP A 72 -2.54 -9.36 14.24
N ASN A 73 -2.75 -8.06 14.00
CA ASN A 73 -3.30 -7.10 14.98
C ASN A 73 -4.77 -6.70 14.68
N ASP A 74 -5.47 -7.45 13.82
CA ASP A 74 -6.89 -7.22 13.48
C ASP A 74 -7.22 -5.80 12.97
N ILE A 75 -6.24 -5.10 12.37
CA ILE A 75 -6.45 -3.77 11.76
C ILE A 75 -7.25 -3.88 10.46
N ILE A 76 -7.10 -5.02 9.78
CA ILE A 76 -7.81 -5.37 8.55
C ILE A 76 -8.69 -6.61 8.77
N ASP A 77 -9.88 -6.59 8.19
CA ASP A 77 -10.85 -7.67 8.27
C ASP A 77 -10.63 -8.73 7.17
N GLU A 78 -11.45 -9.78 7.16
CA GLU A 78 -11.36 -10.86 6.18
C GLU A 78 -11.57 -10.38 4.73
N LYS A 79 -12.39 -9.35 4.51
CA LYS A 79 -12.64 -8.81 3.18
C LYS A 79 -11.41 -8.10 2.64
N MET A 80 -10.75 -7.30 3.47
CA MET A 80 -9.49 -6.64 3.14
C MET A 80 -8.36 -7.66 2.96
N TRP A 81 -8.33 -8.70 3.80
CA TRP A 81 -7.36 -9.78 3.67
C TRP A 81 -7.54 -10.56 2.36
N ASP A 82 -8.76 -10.82 1.89
CA ASP A 82 -9.00 -11.42 0.58
C ASP A 82 -8.40 -10.59 -0.57
N VAL A 83 -8.52 -9.25 -0.52
CA VAL A 83 -7.87 -8.37 -1.51
C VAL A 83 -6.36 -8.57 -1.50
N VAL A 84 -5.74 -8.64 -0.32
CA VAL A 84 -4.29 -8.90 -0.17
C VAL A 84 -3.92 -10.24 -0.78
N LEU A 85 -4.67 -11.30 -0.48
CA LEU A 85 -4.39 -12.65 -1.00
C LEU A 85 -4.54 -12.71 -2.52
N ARG A 86 -5.55 -12.04 -3.10
CA ARG A 86 -5.70 -11.92 -4.55
C ARG A 86 -4.53 -11.18 -5.18
N GLY A 87 -4.03 -10.12 -4.55
CA GLY A 87 -2.87 -9.37 -5.03
C GLY A 87 -1.61 -10.21 -4.99
N ARG A 88 -1.38 -10.91 -3.86
CA ARG A 88 -0.29 -11.85 -3.67
C ARG A 88 -0.27 -12.95 -4.72
N ASN A 89 -1.44 -13.50 -5.05
CA ASN A 89 -1.55 -14.58 -6.04
C ASN A 89 -1.45 -14.07 -7.49
N SER A 90 -1.67 -12.77 -7.72
CA SER A 90 -1.55 -12.14 -9.05
C SER A 90 -0.16 -11.61 -9.34
N ALA A 91 0.73 -11.57 -8.35
CA ALA A 91 2.08 -11.05 -8.48
C ALA A 91 2.87 -11.75 -9.59
N SER A 92 3.52 -10.97 -10.43
CA SER A 92 4.37 -11.46 -11.52
C SER A 92 5.73 -11.94 -11.00
N ASN A 93 6.63 -12.32 -11.91
CA ASN A 93 7.98 -12.71 -11.54
C ASN A 93 8.70 -11.55 -10.83
N PRO A 94 9.23 -11.77 -9.62
CA PRO A 94 10.01 -10.77 -8.92
C PRO A 94 11.34 -10.51 -9.64
N PRO A 95 12.00 -9.36 -9.39
CA PRO A 95 13.39 -9.15 -9.75
C PRO A 95 14.29 -10.27 -9.20
N LYS A 96 15.36 -10.63 -9.92
CA LYS A 96 16.24 -11.78 -9.59
C LYS A 96 16.75 -11.83 -8.14
N ASN A 97 16.87 -10.70 -7.48
CA ASN A 97 17.44 -10.59 -6.13
C ASN A 97 16.36 -10.37 -5.04
N ALA A 98 15.08 -10.34 -5.40
CA ALA A 98 14.00 -10.16 -4.46
C ALA A 98 13.51 -11.51 -3.94
N ASP A 99 13.20 -11.58 -2.65
CA ASP A 99 12.50 -12.73 -2.08
C ASP A 99 11.09 -12.79 -2.66
N ILE A 100 10.72 -13.95 -3.20
CA ILE A 100 9.45 -14.13 -3.90
C ILE A 100 8.24 -13.98 -2.97
N GLN A 101 8.36 -14.38 -1.71
CA GLN A 101 7.26 -14.23 -0.76
C GLN A 101 7.10 -12.77 -0.36
N ASP A 102 8.20 -12.08 -0.07
CA ASP A 102 8.16 -10.65 0.24
C ASP A 102 7.61 -9.83 -0.94
N TYR A 103 8.03 -10.14 -2.17
CA TYR A 103 7.51 -9.47 -3.36
C TYR A 103 6.00 -9.71 -3.53
N ASN A 104 5.55 -10.95 -3.42
CA ASN A 104 4.13 -11.26 -3.58
C ASN A 104 3.27 -10.60 -2.49
N TYR A 105 3.70 -10.64 -1.23
CA TYR A 105 2.96 -9.96 -0.16
C TYR A 105 2.99 -8.44 -0.29
N ALA A 106 4.08 -7.85 -0.79
CA ALA A 106 4.12 -6.42 -1.11
C ALA A 106 3.08 -6.07 -2.18
N THR A 107 2.98 -6.84 -3.27
CA THR A 107 1.92 -6.63 -4.28
C THR A 107 0.51 -6.79 -3.68
N GLY A 108 0.34 -7.71 -2.72
CA GLY A 108 -0.90 -7.83 -1.95
C GLY A 108 -1.22 -6.57 -1.12
N PHE A 109 -0.23 -6.01 -0.44
CA PHE A 109 -0.35 -4.76 0.31
C PHE A 109 -0.72 -3.58 -0.62
N GLU A 110 0.00 -3.42 -1.73
CA GLU A 110 -0.28 -2.39 -2.73
C GLU A 110 -1.70 -2.54 -3.27
N ALA A 111 -2.16 -3.76 -3.54
CA ALA A 111 -3.53 -4.01 -4.00
C ALA A 111 -4.59 -3.58 -2.96
N LEU A 112 -4.34 -3.81 -1.67
CA LEU A 112 -5.21 -3.34 -0.59
C LEU A 112 -5.27 -1.81 -0.54
N ILE A 113 -4.12 -1.13 -0.62
CA ILE A 113 -4.06 0.33 -0.62
C ILE A 113 -4.82 0.90 -1.83
N GLY A 114 -4.61 0.32 -3.02
CA GLY A 114 -5.32 0.71 -4.22
C GLY A 114 -6.83 0.49 -4.13
N TYR A 115 -7.25 -0.65 -3.58
CA TYR A 115 -8.66 -0.95 -3.33
C TYR A 115 -9.33 0.12 -2.47
N LEU A 116 -8.75 0.40 -1.29
CA LEU A 116 -9.29 1.39 -0.36
C LEU A 116 -9.35 2.79 -0.97
N TYR A 117 -8.32 3.17 -1.74
CA TYR A 117 -8.28 4.44 -2.45
C TYR A 117 -9.42 4.57 -3.47
N ILE A 118 -9.68 3.52 -4.27
CA ILE A 118 -10.72 3.53 -5.30
C ILE A 118 -12.12 3.59 -4.67
N ILE A 119 -12.37 2.85 -3.58
CA ILE A 119 -13.65 2.94 -2.85
C ILE A 119 -13.76 4.19 -1.97
N LYS A 120 -12.71 5.01 -1.91
CA LYS A 120 -12.62 6.25 -1.11
C LYS A 120 -12.74 6.02 0.39
N ASP A 121 -12.29 4.87 0.87
CA ASP A 121 -12.17 4.61 2.29
C ASP A 121 -10.85 5.19 2.82
N PHE A 122 -10.76 6.52 2.77
CA PHE A 122 -9.58 7.26 3.22
C PHE A 122 -9.37 7.15 4.74
N ALA A 123 -10.46 6.96 5.50
CA ALA A 123 -10.38 6.75 6.94
C ALA A 123 -9.60 5.46 7.26
N LYS A 124 -9.91 4.34 6.58
CA LYS A 124 -9.16 3.09 6.76
C LYS A 124 -7.73 3.19 6.21
N LEU A 125 -7.48 3.94 5.13
CA LEU A 125 -6.12 4.23 4.67
C LEU A 125 -5.29 4.98 5.73
N ASP A 126 -5.88 6.00 6.35
CA ASP A 126 -5.22 6.78 7.39
C ASP A 126 -4.94 5.94 8.65
N GLU A 127 -5.86 5.04 9.01
CA GLU A 127 -5.67 4.07 10.10
C GLU A 127 -4.49 3.11 9.80
N ILE A 128 -4.47 2.50 8.61
CA ILE A 128 -3.38 1.63 8.17
C ILE A 128 -2.05 2.38 8.17
N ALA A 129 -2.02 3.60 7.61
CA ALA A 129 -0.80 4.40 7.56
C ALA A 129 -0.31 4.78 8.96
N SER A 130 -1.22 5.09 9.88
CA SER A 130 -0.90 5.41 11.27
C SER A 130 -0.25 4.20 11.96
N PHE A 131 -0.89 3.03 11.90
CA PHE A 131 -0.37 1.80 12.47
C PHE A 131 1.01 1.43 11.90
N CYS A 132 1.17 1.45 10.57
CA CYS A 132 2.40 1.02 9.91
C CYS A 132 3.58 1.98 10.10
N LEU A 133 3.33 3.29 10.25
CA LEU A 133 4.38 4.32 10.23
C LEU A 133 4.65 4.97 11.59
N TYR A 134 3.65 5.05 12.48
CA TYR A 134 3.76 5.76 13.75
C TYR A 134 3.82 4.85 14.98
N ASP A 135 3.20 3.68 14.95
CA ASP A 135 3.05 2.80 16.12
C ASP A 135 4.14 1.73 16.24
N LYS A 136 5.40 2.09 15.93
CA LYS A 136 6.59 1.24 16.15
C LYS A 136 7.38 1.62 17.38
#